data_AF-A0AA96QH00-F1
#
_entry.id   AF-A0AA96QH00-F1
#
_cell.length_a   1.000
_cell.length_b   1.000
_cell.length_c   1.000
_cell.angle_alpha   90.00
_cell.angle_beta   90.00
_cell.angle_gamma   90.00
#
_symmetry.space_group_name_H-M   'P 1'
#
loop_
_entity.id
_entity.type
_entity.pdbx_description
1 polymer ?
#
loop_
_entity_poly.entity_id
_entity_poly.type
_entity_poly.pdbx_seq_one_letter_code
_entity_poly.pdbx_strand_id
1 'polypeptide(L)'
;MPTPPSRLHALSRALSRGRAGASPAGRRGAVVVAVALLVVLTAALAGIVLGADGAGEDAAPGAQPTADAPAAPDGRPAASGPAGDGGPPPPAPVPVPADAPPPDGTAAAELLRWADRELPAGTRLRPTDGARDDLLAAGATGALLGEEGPTGPGDLVLTVTDGDPPPGGRVVTTVDGLTLVDPAPGTPTPEQLDVREALAQAVLANPTTRTTPEAAAVLRSADVDMRLLSLLAVLTARDGIGVAALSRAGGGGGPARSALITWVGGAPVGAGQPATGQLQTWLDAQLPPFAPDHVEVTADGVRVSHRYASDPDALVADASS
;
A
#
# COMPACT_ATOMS: atom_id res chain seq x y z
N MET A 1 68.70 0.63 2.04
CA MET A 1 67.99 0.77 0.75
C MET A 1 68.58 -0.23 -0.22
N PRO A 2 67.81 -1.27 -0.59
CA PRO A 2 67.29 -1.33 -1.96
C PRO A 2 65.84 -1.85 -2.05
N THR A 3 65.28 -1.67 -3.25
CA THR A 3 63.94 -1.96 -3.77
C THR A 3 63.51 -3.44 -3.75
N PRO A 4 62.19 -3.73 -3.76
CA PRO A 4 61.67 -5.09 -3.91
C PRO A 4 61.62 -5.52 -5.39
N PRO A 5 61.80 -6.81 -5.70
CA PRO A 5 61.49 -7.35 -7.03
C PRO A 5 60.04 -7.86 -7.11
N SER A 6 59.33 -7.35 -8.10
CA SER A 6 58.08 -7.88 -8.63
C SER A 6 58.20 -9.35 -9.06
N ARG A 7 57.19 -10.17 -8.75
CA ARG A 7 56.96 -11.46 -9.39
C ARG A 7 55.49 -11.63 -9.76
N LEU A 8 55.20 -11.36 -11.03
CA LEU A 8 54.12 -11.96 -11.80
C LEU A 8 54.50 -13.41 -12.14
N HIS A 9 53.47 -14.26 -12.27
CA HIS A 9 53.43 -15.62 -12.82
C HIS A 9 53.78 -16.81 -11.91
N ALA A 10 52.73 -17.31 -11.24
CA ALA A 10 52.44 -18.74 -11.12
C ALA A 10 50.94 -18.93 -11.36
N LEU A 11 50.48 -19.02 -12.61
CA LEU A 11 50.17 -20.27 -13.30
C LEU A 11 49.25 -21.22 -12.52
N SER A 12 47.95 -21.15 -12.87
CA SER A 12 47.19 -22.30 -13.40
C SER A 12 47.23 -23.60 -12.58
N ARG A 13 46.28 -23.76 -11.65
CA ARG A 13 45.64 -25.05 -11.32
C ARG A 13 44.57 -24.84 -10.25
N ALA A 14 43.33 -24.62 -10.66
CA ALA A 14 42.11 -25.03 -9.92
C ALA A 14 40.82 -24.61 -10.65
N LEU A 15 40.78 -24.70 -11.99
CA LEU A 15 39.53 -24.77 -12.74
C LEU A 15 39.31 -26.23 -13.11
N SER A 16 38.70 -27.01 -12.21
CA SER A 16 38.04 -28.30 -12.51
C SER A 16 37.51 -28.94 -11.21
N ARG A 17 36.27 -28.63 -10.84
CA ARG A 17 35.28 -29.53 -10.20
C ARG A 17 34.06 -28.70 -9.80
N GLY A 18 32.87 -29.13 -10.22
CA GLY A 18 31.60 -28.56 -9.75
C GLY A 18 30.61 -28.13 -10.83
N ARG A 19 30.51 -28.85 -11.95
CA ARG A 19 29.35 -28.77 -12.84
C ARG A 19 28.43 -29.94 -12.53
N ALA A 20 27.36 -29.70 -11.77
CA ALA A 20 26.22 -30.61 -11.65
C ALA A 20 24.95 -29.83 -11.23
N GLY A 21 23.97 -29.79 -12.12
CA GLY A 21 22.54 -29.70 -11.79
C GLY A 21 21.94 -28.34 -11.44
N ALA A 22 21.50 -27.58 -12.44
CA ALA A 22 20.35 -26.68 -12.28
C ALA A 22 19.54 -26.63 -13.58
N SER A 23 18.27 -26.98 -13.46
CA SER A 23 17.29 -27.28 -14.51
C SER A 23 17.03 -26.13 -15.51
N PRO A 24 16.67 -26.42 -16.77
CA PRO A 24 16.49 -25.40 -17.81
C PRO A 24 15.16 -24.61 -17.76
N ALA A 25 14.40 -24.66 -16.67
CA ALA A 25 13.06 -24.07 -16.59
C ALA A 25 13.02 -22.57 -16.20
N GLY A 26 14.11 -21.99 -15.68
CA GLY A 26 14.10 -20.62 -15.12
C GLY A 26 14.46 -19.49 -16.10
N ARG A 27 14.97 -19.79 -17.31
CA ARG A 27 15.53 -18.75 -18.21
C ARG A 27 14.51 -18.07 -19.12
N ARG A 28 13.28 -18.57 -19.22
CA ARG A 28 12.26 -17.97 -20.11
C ARG A 28 11.48 -16.82 -19.44
N GLY A 29 11.33 -16.82 -18.12
CA GLY A 29 10.63 -15.75 -17.39
C GLY A 29 11.45 -14.47 -17.24
N ALA A 30 12.74 -14.59 -16.90
CA ALA A 30 13.64 -13.44 -16.74
C ALA A 30 13.89 -12.66 -18.06
N VAL A 31 13.81 -13.35 -19.21
CA VAL A 31 13.97 -12.71 -20.53
C VAL A 31 12.73 -11.91 -20.93
N VAL A 32 11.54 -12.23 -20.43
CA VAL A 32 10.30 -11.51 -20.76
C VAL A 32 10.21 -10.16 -20.03
N VAL A 33 10.68 -10.10 -18.78
CA VAL A 33 10.67 -8.85 -17.98
C VAL A 33 11.72 -7.85 -18.47
N ALA A 34 12.93 -8.32 -18.83
CA ALA A 34 13.98 -7.46 -19.37
C ALA A 34 13.63 -6.88 -20.76
N VAL A 35 12.87 -7.61 -21.59
CA VAL A 35 12.43 -7.13 -22.91
C VAL A 35 11.30 -6.10 -22.81
N ALA A 36 10.37 -6.25 -21.85
CA ALA A 36 9.30 -5.28 -21.65
C ALA A 36 9.84 -3.89 -21.20
N LEU A 37 10.83 -3.88 -20.31
CA LEU A 37 11.51 -2.65 -19.86
C LEU A 37 12.28 -1.96 -21.00
N LEU A 38 12.92 -2.73 -21.90
CA LEU A 38 13.64 -2.19 -23.05
C LEU A 38 12.68 -1.57 -24.09
N VAL A 39 11.50 -2.17 -24.31
CA VAL A 39 10.50 -1.68 -25.26
C VAL A 39 9.88 -0.35 -24.79
N VAL A 40 9.60 -0.22 -23.48
CA VAL A 40 9.10 1.02 -22.88
C VAL A 40 10.13 2.15 -22.99
N LEU A 41 11.42 1.86 -22.80
CA LEU A 41 12.48 2.86 -22.97
C LEU A 41 12.62 3.34 -24.43
N THR A 42 12.44 2.46 -25.42
CA THR A 42 12.52 2.84 -26.84
C THR A 42 11.32 3.63 -27.34
N ALA A 43 10.11 3.40 -26.80
CA ALA A 43 8.90 4.14 -27.19
C ALA A 43 8.93 5.60 -26.68
N ALA A 44 9.51 5.83 -25.50
CA ALA A 44 9.66 7.18 -24.93
C ALA A 44 10.60 8.09 -25.76
N LEU A 45 11.61 7.51 -26.42
CA LEU A 45 12.52 8.26 -27.30
C LEU A 45 11.93 8.54 -28.69
N ALA A 46 11.02 7.70 -29.20
CA ALA A 46 10.38 7.91 -30.49
C ALA A 46 9.26 8.98 -30.46
N GLY A 47 8.60 9.16 -29.31
CA GLY A 47 7.53 10.15 -29.13
C GLY A 47 8.00 11.61 -29.16
N ILE A 48 9.28 11.88 -28.90
CA ILE A 48 9.84 13.25 -28.87
C ILE A 48 10.14 13.78 -30.28
N VAL A 49 10.21 12.92 -31.30
CA VAL A 49 10.66 13.33 -32.65
C VAL A 49 9.50 13.50 -33.67
N LEU A 50 8.26 13.05 -33.38
CA LEU A 50 7.22 12.91 -34.42
C LEU A 50 5.83 13.50 -34.09
N GLY A 51 5.68 14.36 -33.09
CA GLY A 51 4.36 14.85 -32.64
C GLY A 51 4.05 16.32 -32.89
N ALA A 52 4.49 16.90 -34.01
CA ALA A 52 3.96 18.18 -34.50
C ALA A 52 2.81 17.92 -35.47
N ASP A 53 1.79 18.77 -35.40
CA ASP A 53 0.65 18.99 -36.32
C ASP A 53 -0.67 18.23 -36.08
N GLY A 54 -1.71 19.03 -35.76
CA GLY A 54 -2.99 18.94 -36.48
C GLY A 54 -4.28 18.78 -35.65
N ALA A 55 -5.00 19.90 -35.47
CA ALA A 55 -6.46 20.14 -35.56
C ALA A 55 -7.47 19.00 -35.24
N GLY A 56 -8.64 19.21 -34.62
CA GLY A 56 -9.50 20.38 -34.44
C GLY A 56 -10.97 19.89 -34.33
N GLU A 57 -11.78 20.60 -33.53
CA GLU A 57 -13.24 20.81 -33.62
C GLU A 57 -14.26 19.63 -33.68
N ASP A 58 -15.11 19.59 -32.63
CA ASP A 58 -16.57 19.90 -32.68
C ASP A 58 -17.64 18.89 -32.20
N ALA A 59 -18.51 19.45 -31.35
CA ALA A 59 -19.96 19.28 -31.20
C ALA A 59 -20.59 18.01 -30.52
N ALA A 60 -21.14 18.23 -29.32
CA ALA A 60 -22.39 17.65 -28.80
C ALA A 60 -23.60 18.55 -29.24
N PRO A 61 -24.92 18.34 -28.91
CA PRO A 61 -25.53 17.50 -27.86
C PRO A 61 -26.98 16.92 -28.12
N GLY A 62 -27.58 16.28 -27.10
CA GLY A 62 -29.05 16.05 -26.93
C GLY A 62 -29.46 14.56 -26.88
N ALA A 63 -30.45 14.07 -26.11
CA ALA A 63 -31.50 14.66 -25.28
C ALA A 63 -32.09 13.60 -24.31
N GLN A 64 -32.66 14.04 -23.18
CA GLN A 64 -33.48 13.24 -22.25
C GLN A 64 -34.95 13.15 -22.70
N PRO A 65 -35.72 12.20 -22.14
CA PRO A 65 -37.11 12.48 -21.79
C PRO A 65 -37.50 12.13 -20.35
N THR A 66 -38.21 13.06 -19.73
CA THR A 66 -39.09 12.97 -18.56
C THR A 66 -40.41 12.24 -18.86
N ALA A 67 -41.01 11.54 -17.89
CA ALA A 67 -42.34 11.87 -17.31
C ALA A 67 -43.03 10.70 -16.55
N ASP A 68 -43.65 11.10 -15.43
CA ASP A 68 -44.91 10.66 -14.81
C ASP A 68 -45.05 9.39 -13.95
N ALA A 69 -45.53 9.66 -12.72
CA ALA A 69 -46.14 8.78 -11.73
C ALA A 69 -47.64 8.55 -12.02
N PRO A 70 -48.30 7.57 -11.34
CA PRO A 70 -49.30 7.99 -10.35
C PRO A 70 -49.49 7.09 -9.10
N ALA A 71 -49.88 7.78 -8.02
CA ALA A 71 -50.76 7.49 -6.86
C ALA A 71 -51.06 6.07 -6.31
N ALA A 72 -51.09 6.01 -4.97
CA ALA A 72 -51.57 4.97 -4.06
C ALA A 72 -53.12 4.74 -4.09
N PRO A 73 -53.62 3.70 -3.40
CA PRO A 73 -54.33 3.99 -2.15
C PRO A 73 -54.22 2.94 -1.01
N ASP A 74 -54.79 3.36 0.13
CA ASP A 74 -54.89 2.83 1.49
C ASP A 74 -55.28 1.36 1.73
N GLY A 75 -54.93 0.86 2.93
CA GLY A 75 -55.57 -0.31 3.53
C GLY A 75 -55.05 -0.71 4.92
N ARG A 76 -55.60 -0.12 5.98
CA ARG A 76 -55.55 -0.63 7.37
C ARG A 76 -56.91 -1.24 7.73
N PRO A 77 -56.97 -2.30 8.53
CA PRO A 77 -57.58 -2.13 9.85
C PRO A 77 -56.90 -2.90 11.00
N ALA A 78 -57.32 -2.54 12.22
CA ALA A 78 -56.82 -2.95 13.53
C ALA A 78 -57.48 -4.21 14.11
N ALA A 79 -56.88 -4.82 15.14
CA ALA A 79 -57.58 -5.47 16.26
C ALA A 79 -56.64 -5.67 17.47
N SER A 80 -57.23 -5.68 18.67
CA SER A 80 -56.62 -5.47 19.98
C SER A 80 -56.66 -6.72 20.89
N GLY A 81 -55.64 -6.84 21.79
CA GLY A 81 -55.70 -7.36 23.17
C GLY A 81 -55.63 -8.88 23.42
N PRO A 82 -55.45 -9.37 24.68
CA PRO A 82 -55.17 -8.68 25.96
C PRO A 82 -54.02 -9.33 26.84
N ALA A 83 -54.02 -8.96 28.13
CA ALA A 83 -53.03 -9.06 29.22
C ALA A 83 -52.70 -10.43 29.89
N GLY A 84 -51.67 -10.42 30.76
CA GLY A 84 -51.31 -11.43 31.79
C GLY A 84 -49.82 -11.82 31.69
N ASP A 85 -48.97 -11.94 32.72
CA ASP A 85 -49.12 -12.02 34.17
C ASP A 85 -47.77 -11.66 34.85
N GLY A 86 -47.83 -11.20 36.10
CA GLY A 86 -46.67 -10.87 36.93
C GLY A 86 -45.95 -12.13 37.45
N GLY A 87 -44.61 -12.12 37.34
CA GLY A 87 -43.70 -13.03 38.04
C GLY A 87 -42.62 -12.25 38.80
N PRO A 88 -42.16 -12.73 39.97
CA PRO A 88 -41.19 -12.02 40.81
C PRO A 88 -39.79 -11.95 40.17
N PRO A 89 -39.00 -10.89 40.45
CA PRO A 89 -37.68 -10.73 39.84
C PRO A 89 -36.68 -11.77 40.37
N PRO A 90 -35.74 -12.28 39.52
CA PRO A 90 -34.66 -13.15 39.95
C PRO A 90 -33.67 -12.40 40.87
N PRO A 91 -32.97 -13.10 41.78
CA PRO A 91 -31.97 -12.48 42.66
C PRO A 91 -30.80 -11.89 41.85
N ALA A 92 -30.35 -10.71 42.27
CA ALA A 92 -29.24 -9.99 41.64
C ALA A 92 -27.94 -10.82 41.67
N PRO A 93 -27.21 -10.93 40.54
CA PRO A 93 -25.91 -11.57 40.53
C PRO A 93 -24.90 -10.74 41.35
N VAL A 94 -24.15 -11.43 42.21
CA VAL A 94 -23.00 -10.90 42.96
C VAL A 94 -21.96 -10.36 41.97
N PRO A 95 -21.41 -9.14 42.14
CA PRO A 95 -20.36 -8.65 41.26
C PRO A 95 -19.07 -9.42 41.49
N VAL A 96 -18.78 -10.35 40.58
CA VAL A 96 -17.42 -10.81 40.29
C VAL A 96 -16.72 -9.63 39.60
N PRO A 97 -15.48 -9.25 39.95
CA PRO A 97 -14.74 -8.28 39.14
C PRO A 97 -14.58 -8.88 37.75
N ALA A 98 -15.37 -8.38 36.80
CA ALA A 98 -15.20 -8.66 35.41
C ALA A 98 -13.90 -7.97 34.98
N ASP A 99 -12.99 -8.73 34.35
CA ASP A 99 -12.07 -8.16 33.37
C ASP A 99 -12.95 -7.42 32.35
N ALA A 100 -13.07 -6.10 32.54
CA ALA A 100 -13.80 -5.26 31.63
C ALA A 100 -13.04 -5.28 30.29
N PRO A 101 -13.71 -5.54 29.16
CA PRO A 101 -13.10 -5.26 27.87
C PRO A 101 -12.60 -3.81 27.88
N PRO A 102 -11.40 -3.52 27.34
CA PRO A 102 -10.87 -2.17 27.36
C PRO A 102 -11.89 -1.22 26.71
N PRO A 103 -12.01 0.02 27.19
CA PRO A 103 -12.97 0.96 26.64
C PRO A 103 -12.72 1.16 25.15
N ASP A 104 -13.68 0.70 24.34
CA ASP A 104 -13.76 1.02 22.93
C ASP A 104 -13.75 2.55 22.78
N GLY A 105 -12.73 3.10 22.11
CA GLY A 105 -12.64 4.53 21.80
C GLY A 105 -11.55 5.33 22.52
N THR A 106 -10.53 4.69 23.12
CA THR A 106 -9.31 5.41 23.53
C THR A 106 -8.33 5.55 22.37
N ALA A 107 -7.53 6.62 22.36
CA ALA A 107 -6.47 6.85 21.39
C ALA A 107 -5.50 5.66 21.28
N ALA A 108 -5.14 5.06 22.43
CA ALA A 108 -4.28 3.89 22.48
C ALA A 108 -4.91 2.65 21.83
N ALA A 109 -6.19 2.35 22.12
CA ALA A 109 -6.89 1.24 21.49
C ALA A 109 -7.08 1.45 19.97
N GLU A 110 -7.33 2.69 19.54
CA GLU A 110 -7.38 3.05 18.13
C GLU A 110 -6.04 2.90 17.42
N LEU A 111 -4.96 3.35 18.06
CA LEU A 111 -3.60 3.17 17.55
C LEU A 111 -3.25 1.69 17.41
N LEU A 112 -3.60 0.85 18.39
CA LEU A 112 -3.37 -0.60 18.32
C LEU A 112 -4.17 -1.26 17.18
N ARG A 113 -5.45 -0.88 17.01
CA ARG A 113 -6.27 -1.36 15.87
C ARG A 113 -5.72 -0.91 14.53
N TRP A 114 -5.19 0.32 14.45
CA TRP A 114 -4.50 0.79 13.26
C TRP A 114 -3.22 -0.01 13.00
N ALA A 115 -2.41 -0.22 14.05
CA ALA A 115 -1.13 -0.91 13.97
C ALA A 115 -1.27 -2.35 13.46
N ASP A 116 -2.27 -3.08 13.94
CA ASP A 116 -2.57 -4.45 13.50
C ASP A 116 -2.82 -4.54 11.98
N ARG A 117 -3.52 -3.55 11.42
CA ARG A 117 -3.84 -3.49 9.99
C ARG A 117 -2.68 -2.99 9.14
N GLU A 118 -1.94 -2.00 9.62
CA GLU A 118 -1.03 -1.18 8.81
C GLU A 118 0.45 -1.52 8.97
N LEU A 119 0.84 -2.19 10.05
CA LEU A 119 2.24 -2.54 10.31
C LEU A 119 2.53 -4.00 9.92
N PRO A 120 3.74 -4.31 9.43
CA PRO A 120 4.18 -5.69 9.20
C PRO A 120 4.11 -6.53 10.49
N ALA A 121 3.88 -7.84 10.34
CA ALA A 121 3.99 -8.77 11.45
C ALA A 121 5.41 -8.71 12.06
N GLY A 122 5.49 -8.79 13.39
CA GLY A 122 6.77 -8.68 14.12
C GLY A 122 7.22 -7.25 14.40
N THR A 123 6.48 -6.23 13.96
CA THR A 123 6.75 -4.83 14.34
C THR A 123 6.63 -4.66 15.85
N ARG A 124 7.62 -3.99 16.45
CA ARG A 124 7.62 -3.64 17.88
C ARG A 124 7.37 -2.15 18.06
N LEU A 125 6.66 -1.81 19.13
CA LEU A 125 6.38 -0.44 19.54
C LEU A 125 7.17 -0.11 20.81
N ARG A 126 7.89 1.01 20.77
CA ARG A 126 8.64 1.55 21.90
C ARG A 126 7.95 2.83 22.41
N PRO A 127 7.08 2.73 23.42
CA PRO A 127 6.43 3.91 23.98
C PRO A 127 7.41 4.80 24.78
N THR A 128 7.18 6.11 24.77
CA THR A 128 7.77 7.06 25.73
C THR A 128 7.08 6.94 27.10
N ASP A 129 7.65 7.57 28.14
CA ASP A 129 7.30 7.40 29.56
C ASP A 129 5.86 7.82 29.98
N GLY A 130 4.96 8.11 29.04
CA GLY A 130 3.52 8.29 29.28
C GLY A 130 2.62 7.31 28.50
N ALA A 131 3.02 6.93 27.28
CA ALA A 131 2.20 6.12 26.40
C ALA A 131 2.16 4.62 26.78
N ARG A 132 3.11 4.15 27.59
CA ARG A 132 3.24 2.72 27.90
C ARG A 132 2.04 2.17 28.67
N ASP A 133 1.65 2.86 29.73
CA ASP A 133 0.55 2.41 30.60
C ASP A 133 -0.78 2.44 29.85
N ASP A 134 -1.00 3.47 29.01
CA ASP A 134 -2.18 3.58 28.16
C ASP A 134 -2.26 2.44 27.13
N LEU A 135 -1.14 2.09 26.49
CA LEU A 135 -1.08 0.96 25.56
C LEU A 135 -1.31 -0.37 26.25
N LEU A 136 -0.75 -0.58 27.45
CA LEU A 136 -0.99 -1.79 28.25
C LEU A 136 -2.46 -1.88 28.66
N ALA A 137 -3.07 -0.79 29.12
CA ALA A 137 -4.48 -0.73 29.48
C ALA A 137 -5.39 -0.97 28.27
N ALA A 138 -4.96 -0.58 27.06
CA ALA A 138 -5.65 -0.86 25.80
C ALA A 138 -5.43 -2.28 25.26
N GLY A 139 -4.64 -3.12 25.94
CA GLY A 139 -4.44 -4.52 25.60
C GLY A 139 -3.15 -4.83 24.81
N ALA A 140 -2.19 -3.90 24.73
CA ALA A 140 -0.89 -4.20 24.15
C ALA A 140 -0.16 -5.30 24.92
N THR A 141 0.41 -6.26 24.20
CA THR A 141 1.22 -7.32 24.83
C THR A 141 2.65 -6.84 25.07
N GLY A 142 3.33 -7.41 26.07
CA GLY A 142 4.76 -7.14 26.29
C GLY A 142 5.65 -7.55 25.10
N ALA A 143 5.18 -8.46 24.23
CA ALA A 143 5.89 -8.81 22.99
C ALA A 143 5.81 -7.70 21.94
N LEU A 144 4.66 -7.00 21.87
CA LEU A 144 4.48 -5.82 21.02
C LEU A 144 5.25 -4.63 21.59
N LEU A 145 5.24 -4.45 22.92
CA LEU A 145 5.96 -3.39 23.62
C LEU A 145 7.41 -3.82 23.89
N GLY A 146 8.26 -3.75 22.87
CA GLY A 146 9.68 -4.12 22.99
C GLY A 146 10.53 -2.98 23.54
N GLU A 147 11.44 -3.30 24.48
CA GLU A 147 12.42 -2.33 25.01
C GLU A 147 13.77 -2.37 24.30
N GLU A 148 14.08 -3.47 23.62
CA GLU A 148 15.36 -3.67 22.96
C GLU A 148 15.33 -3.11 21.53
N GLY A 149 16.45 -2.51 21.13
CA GLY A 149 16.69 -2.04 19.75
C GLY A 149 16.51 -3.14 18.71
N PRO A 150 16.53 -2.81 17.41
CA PRO A 150 16.33 -3.78 16.35
C PRO A 150 17.30 -4.98 16.50
N THR A 151 16.76 -6.19 16.55
CA THR A 151 17.53 -7.43 16.80
C THR A 151 17.93 -8.14 15.50
N GLY A 152 17.44 -7.68 14.34
CA GLY A 152 17.83 -8.15 13.03
C GLY A 152 17.35 -7.25 11.88
N PRO A 153 17.90 -7.46 10.66
CA PRO A 153 17.45 -6.79 9.44
C PRO A 153 16.03 -7.28 9.10
N GLY A 154 15.02 -6.52 9.53
CA GLY A 154 13.60 -6.88 9.40
C GLY A 154 12.78 -6.55 10.65
N ASP A 155 13.43 -6.36 11.79
CA ASP A 155 12.75 -5.93 13.02
C ASP A 155 12.45 -4.44 12.95
N LEU A 156 11.23 -4.10 12.55
CA LEU A 156 10.75 -2.72 12.60
C LEU A 156 10.45 -2.35 14.05
N VAL A 157 11.15 -1.33 14.56
CA VAL A 157 10.91 -0.77 15.90
C VAL A 157 10.47 0.69 15.76
N LEU A 158 9.21 0.96 16.06
CA LEU A 158 8.61 2.29 15.98
C LEU A 158 8.46 2.90 17.36
N THR A 159 8.62 4.21 17.48
CA THR A 159 8.42 4.94 18.74
C THR A 159 6.99 5.44 18.83
N VAL A 160 6.31 5.22 19.96
CA VAL A 160 5.01 5.84 20.26
C VAL A 160 5.25 6.98 21.24
N THR A 161 4.82 8.18 20.88
CA THR A 161 5.02 9.40 21.67
C THR A 161 3.76 10.24 21.71
N ASP A 162 3.48 10.87 22.83
CA ASP A 162 2.45 11.90 23.04
C ASP A 162 2.99 13.33 22.84
N GLY A 163 4.31 13.47 22.68
CA GLY A 163 5.00 14.72 22.38
C GLY A 163 5.50 14.82 20.93
N ASP A 164 6.32 15.84 20.67
CA ASP A 164 6.87 16.09 19.34
C ASP A 164 7.74 14.92 18.83
N PRO A 165 7.67 14.60 17.53
CA PRO A 165 8.51 13.56 16.95
C PRO A 165 10.00 13.97 17.03
N PRO A 166 10.91 13.02 17.33
CA PRO A 166 12.34 13.31 17.34
C PRO A 166 12.83 13.81 15.98
N PRO A 167 13.84 14.70 15.94
CA PRO A 167 14.43 15.18 14.68
C PRO A 167 14.89 14.03 13.78
N GLY A 168 14.55 14.10 12.49
CA GLY A 168 14.88 13.06 11.51
C GLY A 168 13.94 11.85 11.53
N GLY A 169 13.04 11.75 12.50
CA GLY A 169 11.99 10.74 12.52
C GLY A 169 10.89 11.02 11.49
N ARG A 170 10.27 9.95 10.96
CA ARG A 170 9.09 10.06 10.10
C ARG A 170 7.85 9.72 10.91
N VAL A 171 6.91 10.66 10.98
CA VAL A 171 5.57 10.39 11.52
C VAL A 171 4.88 9.38 10.61
N VAL A 172 4.55 8.22 11.13
CA VAL A 172 3.85 7.14 10.42
C VAL A 172 2.34 7.35 10.47
N THR A 173 1.82 7.76 11.62
CA THR A 173 0.41 8.13 11.85
C THR A 173 0.27 8.92 13.14
N THR A 174 -0.83 9.66 13.27
CA THR A 174 -1.24 10.31 14.52
C THR A 174 -2.69 9.92 14.83
N VAL A 175 -2.96 9.58 16.09
CA VAL A 175 -4.28 9.18 16.61
C VAL A 175 -4.50 9.93 17.92
N ASP A 176 -5.39 10.92 17.92
CA ASP A 176 -5.83 11.66 19.11
C ASP A 176 -4.71 12.03 20.10
N GLY A 177 -3.62 12.62 19.59
CA GLY A 177 -2.46 13.06 20.38
C GLY A 177 -1.33 12.03 20.50
N LEU A 178 -1.59 10.75 20.23
CA LEU A 178 -0.55 9.74 20.11
C LEU A 178 0.03 9.72 18.70
N THR A 179 1.33 9.85 18.61
CA THR A 179 2.08 9.84 17.35
C THR A 179 2.96 8.60 17.29
N LEU A 180 2.83 7.85 16.20
CA LEU A 180 3.70 6.74 15.88
C LEU A 180 4.80 7.25 14.93
N VAL A 181 6.06 7.05 15.32
CA VAL A 181 7.23 7.58 14.61
C VAL A 181 8.17 6.45 14.24
N ASP A 182 8.61 6.42 12.98
CA ASP A 182 9.82 5.69 12.60
C ASP A 182 11.03 6.56 12.95
N PRO A 183 11.87 6.15 13.92
CA PRO A 183 13.01 6.95 14.35
C PRO A 183 14.15 6.97 13.31
N ALA A 184 14.18 6.04 12.35
CA ALA A 184 15.25 5.90 11.39
C ALA A 184 14.71 5.50 10.00
N PRO A 185 13.87 6.35 9.37
CA PRO A 185 13.30 6.04 8.08
C PRO A 185 14.38 5.90 7.01
N GLY A 186 14.19 4.95 6.10
CA GLY A 186 14.97 4.84 4.88
C GLY A 186 14.99 6.16 4.11
N THR A 187 16.19 6.56 3.69
CA THR A 187 16.40 7.74 2.84
C THR A 187 16.74 7.28 1.43
N PRO A 188 15.87 7.55 0.44
CA PRO A 188 16.12 7.13 -0.93
C PRO A 188 17.40 7.76 -1.48
N THR A 189 18.17 6.99 -2.24
CA THR A 189 19.31 7.53 -2.99
C THR A 189 18.84 8.37 -4.17
N PRO A 190 19.69 9.25 -4.73
CA PRO A 190 19.35 10.00 -5.94
C PRO A 190 18.88 9.10 -7.09
N GLU A 191 19.55 7.96 -7.31
CA GLU A 191 19.18 7.00 -8.35
C GLU A 191 17.80 6.39 -8.11
N GLN A 192 17.45 6.10 -6.86
CA GLN A 192 16.12 5.60 -6.50
C GLN A 192 15.03 6.66 -6.75
N LEU A 193 15.32 7.94 -6.45
CA LEU A 193 14.42 9.05 -6.77
C LEU A 193 14.23 9.21 -8.28
N ASP A 194 15.31 9.14 -9.05
CA ASP A 194 15.25 9.21 -10.53
C ASP A 194 14.37 8.09 -11.10
N VAL A 195 14.49 6.87 -10.56
CA VAL A 195 13.64 5.74 -10.98
C VAL A 195 12.17 6.00 -10.63
N ARG A 196 11.86 6.53 -9.43
CA ARG A 196 10.47 6.87 -9.08
C ARG A 196 9.89 7.91 -10.02
N GLU A 197 10.64 8.99 -10.28
CA GLU A 197 10.21 10.03 -11.19
C GLU A 197 9.95 9.46 -12.58
N ALA A 198 10.86 8.64 -13.10
CA ALA A 198 10.70 7.99 -14.40
C ALA A 198 9.44 7.10 -14.46
N LEU A 199 9.18 6.29 -13.43
CA LEU A 199 7.99 5.42 -13.38
C LEU A 199 6.69 6.23 -13.27
N ALA A 200 6.67 7.26 -12.42
CA ALA A 200 5.49 8.10 -12.26
C ALA A 200 5.18 8.89 -13.55
N GLN A 201 6.21 9.38 -14.23
CA GLN A 201 6.05 10.00 -15.55
C GLN A 201 5.59 8.99 -16.59
N ALA A 202 6.08 7.75 -16.59
CA ALA A 202 5.60 6.71 -17.49
C ALA A 202 4.12 6.39 -17.27
N VAL A 203 3.65 6.40 -16.01
CA VAL A 203 2.22 6.23 -15.69
C VAL A 203 1.39 7.38 -16.28
N LEU A 204 1.84 8.63 -16.07
CA LEU A 204 1.13 9.83 -16.52
C LEU A 204 1.16 10.02 -18.04
N ALA A 205 2.25 9.65 -18.71
CA ALA A 205 2.43 9.81 -20.15
C ALA A 205 1.65 8.76 -20.95
N ASN A 206 1.15 7.70 -20.32
CA ASN A 206 0.38 6.68 -21.01
C ASN A 206 -1.01 7.22 -21.38
N PRO A 207 -1.39 7.23 -22.67
CA PRO A 207 -2.65 7.81 -23.14
C PRO A 207 -3.90 7.05 -22.68
N THR A 208 -3.74 5.82 -22.19
CA THR A 208 -4.82 5.01 -21.64
C THR A 208 -4.94 5.12 -20.12
N THR A 209 -4.04 5.85 -19.47
CA THR A 209 -4.14 6.18 -18.05
C THR A 209 -5.18 7.28 -17.82
N ARG A 210 -6.03 7.10 -16.80
CA ARG A 210 -7.01 8.10 -16.36
C ARG A 210 -6.76 8.41 -14.90
N THR A 211 -6.47 9.68 -14.60
CA THR A 211 -6.20 10.13 -13.23
C THR A 211 -7.09 11.30 -12.88
N THR A 212 -7.56 11.35 -11.64
CA THR A 212 -8.09 12.59 -11.05
C THR A 212 -6.96 13.63 -10.91
N PRO A 213 -7.27 14.94 -10.85
CA PRO A 213 -6.26 15.97 -10.63
C PRO A 213 -5.40 15.73 -9.37
N GLU A 214 -6.02 15.21 -8.30
CA GLU A 214 -5.39 14.90 -7.02
C GLU A 214 -4.42 13.73 -7.15
N ALA A 215 -4.84 12.61 -7.76
CA ALA A 215 -3.95 11.47 -8.01
C ALA A 215 -2.79 11.86 -8.94
N ALA A 216 -3.07 12.65 -9.98
CA ALA A 216 -2.04 13.17 -10.88
C ALA A 216 -1.02 14.07 -10.15
N ALA A 217 -1.45 14.82 -9.13
CA ALA A 217 -0.53 15.65 -8.34
C ALA A 217 0.47 14.82 -7.53
N VAL A 218 0.01 13.73 -6.91
CA VAL A 218 0.87 12.81 -6.17
C VAL A 218 1.85 12.09 -7.10
N LEU A 219 1.40 11.66 -8.29
CA LEU A 219 2.28 11.07 -9.30
C LEU A 219 3.32 12.07 -9.80
N ARG A 220 2.93 13.33 -10.05
CA ARG A 220 3.87 14.38 -10.49
C ARG A 220 4.97 14.67 -9.46
N SER A 221 4.69 14.51 -8.17
CA SER A 221 5.70 14.64 -7.12
C SER A 221 6.48 13.34 -6.84
N ALA A 222 6.15 12.25 -7.52
CA ALA A 222 6.72 10.90 -7.31
C ALA A 222 6.71 10.42 -5.84
N ASP A 223 5.81 10.95 -5.01
CA ASP A 223 5.72 10.66 -3.57
C ASP A 223 4.78 9.47 -3.32
N VAL A 224 5.13 8.34 -3.94
CA VAL A 224 4.41 7.06 -3.92
C VAL A 224 5.36 5.95 -3.49
N ASP A 225 4.87 4.99 -2.70
CA ASP A 225 5.65 3.84 -2.25
C ASP A 225 6.17 3.10 -3.48
N MET A 226 7.47 2.81 -3.51
CA MET A 226 8.12 2.26 -4.71
C MET A 226 7.53 0.91 -5.14
N ARG A 227 7.02 0.11 -4.19
CA ARG A 227 6.34 -1.17 -4.49
C ARG A 227 5.02 -0.92 -5.21
N LEU A 228 4.22 0.01 -4.69
CA LEU A 228 2.95 0.43 -5.29
C LEU A 228 3.19 1.06 -6.67
N LEU A 229 4.17 1.96 -6.79
CA LEU A 229 4.48 2.65 -8.04
C LEU A 229 4.94 1.67 -9.12
N SER A 230 5.77 0.69 -8.76
CA SER A 230 6.18 -0.39 -9.67
C SER A 230 4.98 -1.20 -10.16
N LEU A 231 4.07 -1.57 -9.25
CA LEU A 231 2.84 -2.30 -9.57
C LEU A 231 1.94 -1.50 -10.52
N LEU A 232 1.74 -0.22 -10.25
CA LEU A 232 0.96 0.68 -11.10
C LEU A 232 1.59 0.85 -12.48
N ALA A 233 2.91 1.04 -12.55
CA ALA A 233 3.63 1.17 -13.82
C ALA A 233 3.48 -0.09 -14.70
N VAL A 234 3.56 -1.28 -14.11
CA VAL A 234 3.34 -2.55 -14.84
C VAL A 234 1.90 -2.65 -15.34
N LEU A 235 0.90 -2.36 -14.51
CA LEU A 235 -0.50 -2.36 -14.94
C LEU A 235 -0.76 -1.34 -16.05
N THR A 236 -0.24 -0.12 -15.91
CA THR A 236 -0.32 0.92 -16.93
C THR A 236 0.28 0.47 -18.25
N ALA A 237 1.47 -0.13 -18.22
CA ALA A 237 2.16 -0.56 -19.44
C ALA A 237 1.43 -1.72 -20.16
N ARG A 238 0.74 -2.58 -19.42
CA ARG A 238 0.05 -3.75 -19.98
C ARG A 238 -1.32 -3.41 -20.55
N ASP A 239 -2.12 -2.71 -19.75
CA ASP A 239 -3.57 -2.62 -19.98
C ASP A 239 -4.10 -1.18 -19.92
N GLY A 240 -3.31 -0.23 -19.38
CA GLY A 240 -3.82 1.08 -19.01
C GLY A 240 -4.73 1.01 -17.78
N ILE A 241 -4.73 2.08 -16.96
CA ILE A 241 -5.45 2.08 -15.68
C ILE A 241 -6.17 3.38 -15.40
N GLY A 242 -7.25 3.30 -14.62
CA GLY A 242 -7.87 4.43 -13.94
C GLY A 242 -7.41 4.49 -12.49
N VAL A 243 -6.82 5.60 -12.05
CA VAL A 243 -6.42 5.84 -10.66
C VAL A 243 -7.19 7.05 -10.13
N ALA A 244 -8.14 6.81 -9.23
CA ALA A 244 -8.97 7.87 -8.68
C ALA A 244 -8.36 8.53 -7.44
N ALA A 245 -7.55 7.80 -6.67
CA ALA A 245 -6.91 8.32 -5.48
C ALA A 245 -5.57 7.63 -5.21
N LEU A 246 -4.63 8.41 -4.70
CA LEU A 246 -3.41 7.94 -4.05
C LEU A 246 -3.40 8.50 -2.64
N SER A 247 -3.34 7.62 -1.65
CA SER A 247 -3.51 8.01 -0.24
C SER A 247 -2.33 7.57 0.61
N ARG A 248 -1.93 8.46 1.51
CA ARG A 248 -1.09 8.11 2.67
C ARG A 248 -1.97 7.46 3.73
N ALA A 249 -1.42 6.59 4.57
CA ALA A 249 -2.19 6.08 5.70
C ALA A 249 -2.36 7.19 6.75
N GLY A 250 -3.61 7.41 7.20
CA GLY A 250 -3.94 8.09 8.46
C GLY A 250 -3.24 9.43 8.77
N GLY A 251 -3.09 10.33 7.79
CA GLY A 251 -2.46 11.65 8.04
C GLY A 251 -0.96 11.61 8.32
N GLY A 252 -0.32 10.44 8.14
CA GLY A 252 1.11 10.26 8.31
C GLY A 252 1.96 10.91 7.22
N GLY A 253 3.22 11.19 7.56
CA GLY A 253 4.26 11.55 6.61
C GLY A 253 4.73 10.35 5.78
N GLY A 254 5.48 10.64 4.72
CA GLY A 254 5.99 9.63 3.79
C GLY A 254 5.05 9.32 2.62
N PRO A 255 5.47 8.44 1.70
CA PRO A 255 4.84 8.32 0.40
C PRO A 255 3.42 7.71 0.47
N ALA A 256 2.62 7.96 -0.56
CA ALA A 256 1.31 7.32 -0.69
C ALA A 256 1.48 5.79 -0.79
N ARG A 257 0.75 5.04 0.04
CA ARG A 257 0.84 3.58 0.17
C ARG A 257 -0.39 2.84 -0.33
N SER A 258 -1.42 3.57 -0.73
CA SER A 258 -2.69 3.01 -1.20
C SER A 258 -3.13 3.69 -2.49
N ALA A 259 -3.67 2.90 -3.43
CA ALA A 259 -4.28 3.39 -4.66
C ALA A 259 -5.73 2.89 -4.78
N LEU A 260 -6.63 3.74 -5.25
CA LEU A 260 -7.96 3.33 -5.71
C LEU A 260 -7.94 3.19 -7.24
N ILE A 261 -7.97 1.96 -7.72
CA ILE A 261 -8.02 1.62 -9.15
C ILE A 261 -9.47 1.52 -9.57
N THR A 262 -9.89 2.28 -10.59
CA THR A 262 -11.28 2.34 -11.05
C THR A 262 -11.48 1.74 -12.43
N TRP A 263 -10.39 1.56 -13.18
CA TRP A 263 -10.40 1.09 -14.56
C TRP A 263 -9.15 0.24 -14.84
N VAL A 264 -9.27 -0.85 -15.59
CA VAL A 264 -8.15 -1.62 -16.15
C VAL A 264 -8.51 -2.08 -17.56
N GLY A 265 -7.62 -1.95 -18.54
CA GLY A 265 -7.84 -2.55 -19.87
C GLY A 265 -9.05 -1.98 -20.61
N GLY A 266 -9.45 -0.74 -20.32
CA GLY A 266 -10.67 -0.16 -20.89
C GLY A 266 -11.98 -0.71 -20.28
N ALA A 267 -11.95 -1.52 -19.21
CA ALA A 267 -13.13 -1.90 -18.43
C ALA A 267 -13.12 -1.40 -16.95
N PRO A 268 -14.24 -0.90 -16.40
CA PRO A 268 -14.31 -0.50 -15.01
C PRO A 268 -14.08 -1.69 -14.07
N VAL A 269 -13.49 -1.44 -12.91
CA VAL A 269 -13.31 -2.42 -11.83
C VAL A 269 -14.05 -1.94 -10.58
N GLY A 270 -14.32 -2.86 -9.66
CA GLY A 270 -15.16 -2.65 -8.47
C GLY A 270 -16.22 -3.75 -8.28
N ALA A 271 -17.07 -3.59 -7.27
CA ALA A 271 -18.10 -4.54 -6.93
C ALA A 271 -19.05 -4.80 -8.10
N GLY A 272 -19.25 -6.07 -8.45
CA GLY A 272 -20.10 -6.49 -9.56
C GLY A 272 -19.53 -6.26 -10.96
N GLN A 273 -18.33 -5.68 -11.10
CA GLN A 273 -17.71 -5.46 -12.40
C GLN A 273 -16.95 -6.71 -12.90
N PRO A 274 -17.13 -7.14 -14.16
CA PRO A 274 -16.49 -8.35 -14.68
C PRO A 274 -14.95 -8.31 -14.67
N ALA A 275 -14.35 -7.14 -14.89
CA ALA A 275 -12.90 -6.98 -14.96
C ALA A 275 -12.22 -7.12 -13.59
N THR A 276 -12.96 -6.99 -12.48
CA THR A 276 -12.45 -7.06 -11.11
C THR A 276 -11.77 -8.41 -10.83
N GLY A 277 -12.37 -9.52 -11.26
CA GLY A 277 -11.80 -10.85 -11.00
C GLY A 277 -10.44 -11.07 -11.70
N GLN A 278 -10.26 -10.50 -12.89
CA GLN A 278 -8.99 -10.56 -13.62
C GLN A 278 -7.92 -9.74 -12.91
N LEU A 279 -8.26 -8.53 -12.46
CA LEU A 279 -7.36 -7.69 -11.68
C LEU A 279 -6.96 -8.37 -10.37
N GLN A 280 -7.90 -8.93 -9.62
CA GLN A 280 -7.59 -9.65 -8.37
C GLN A 280 -6.67 -10.85 -8.62
N THR A 281 -6.96 -11.66 -9.64
CA THR A 281 -6.10 -12.80 -10.01
C THR A 281 -4.67 -12.35 -10.34
N TRP A 282 -4.53 -11.22 -11.02
CA TRP A 282 -3.21 -10.65 -11.33
C TRP A 282 -2.50 -10.12 -10.08
N LEU A 283 -3.22 -9.45 -9.17
CA LEU A 283 -2.68 -8.93 -7.91
C LEU A 283 -2.22 -10.08 -6.98
N ASP A 284 -3.01 -11.15 -6.88
CA ASP A 284 -2.69 -12.35 -6.09
C ASP A 284 -1.47 -13.11 -6.62
N ALA A 285 -1.14 -12.94 -7.90
CA ALA A 285 0.01 -13.57 -8.54
C ALA A 285 1.32 -12.79 -8.33
N GLN A 286 1.27 -11.61 -7.72
CA GLN A 286 2.47 -10.83 -7.43
C GLN A 286 3.30 -11.50 -6.33
N LEU A 287 4.63 -11.40 -6.44
CA LEU A 287 5.56 -11.91 -5.43
C LEU A 287 6.07 -10.75 -4.57
N PRO A 288 6.47 -11.01 -3.30
CA PRO A 288 7.17 -10.01 -2.50
C PRO A 288 8.39 -9.44 -3.25
N PRO A 289 8.67 -8.13 -3.11
CA PRO A 289 7.97 -7.13 -2.30
C PRO A 289 6.76 -6.46 -3.00
N PHE A 290 6.43 -6.87 -4.23
CA PHE A 290 5.39 -6.24 -5.05
C PHE A 290 3.98 -6.73 -4.73
N ALA A 291 3.84 -7.86 -4.05
CA ALA A 291 2.56 -8.35 -3.56
C ALA A 291 1.91 -7.31 -2.64
N PRO A 292 0.68 -6.84 -2.94
CA PRO A 292 -0.03 -5.93 -2.05
C PRO A 292 -0.41 -6.65 -0.76
N ASP A 293 -0.37 -5.92 0.35
CA ASP A 293 -0.75 -6.48 1.66
C ASP A 293 -2.26 -6.53 1.82
N HIS A 294 -2.99 -5.61 1.18
CA HIS A 294 -4.45 -5.59 1.17
C HIS A 294 -5.00 -5.25 -0.21
N VAL A 295 -6.05 -5.98 -0.59
CA VAL A 295 -6.85 -5.73 -1.79
C VAL A 295 -8.32 -5.72 -1.37
N GLU A 296 -8.96 -4.56 -1.48
CA GLU A 296 -10.35 -4.37 -1.09
C GLU A 296 -11.17 -3.98 -2.33
N VAL A 297 -12.23 -4.73 -2.60
CA VAL A 297 -13.19 -4.42 -3.67
C VAL A 297 -14.30 -3.55 -3.08
N THR A 298 -14.45 -2.34 -3.60
CA THR A 298 -15.49 -1.40 -3.21
C THR A 298 -16.45 -1.12 -4.38
N ALA A 299 -17.53 -0.39 -4.14
CA ALA A 299 -18.40 0.07 -5.22
C ALA A 299 -17.68 1.02 -6.21
N ASP A 300 -16.70 1.78 -5.71
CA ASP A 300 -15.98 2.80 -6.47
C ASP A 300 -14.77 2.25 -7.24
N GLY A 301 -14.29 1.06 -6.91
CA GLY A 301 -13.10 0.49 -7.51
C GLY A 301 -12.48 -0.66 -6.71
N VAL A 302 -11.21 -0.92 -6.97
CA VAL A 302 -10.37 -1.84 -6.20
C VAL A 302 -9.29 -1.02 -5.50
N ARG A 303 -9.32 -0.99 -4.16
CA ARG A 303 -8.28 -0.39 -3.34
C ARG A 303 -7.16 -1.40 -3.14
N VAL A 304 -5.95 -0.99 -3.49
CA VAL A 304 -4.72 -1.77 -3.30
C VAL A 304 -3.83 -1.01 -2.33
N SER A 305 -3.29 -1.67 -1.32
CA SER A 305 -2.39 -1.02 -0.37
C SER A 305 -1.25 -1.91 0.12
N HIS A 306 -0.18 -1.25 0.55
CA HIS A 306 0.93 -1.87 1.25
C HIS A 306 1.00 -1.40 2.71
N ARG A 307 1.34 -2.34 3.59
CA ARG A 307 1.74 -2.08 4.97
C ARG A 307 3.01 -1.23 4.98
N TYR A 308 3.22 -0.56 6.11
CA TYR A 308 4.34 0.34 6.27
C TYR A 308 5.68 -0.37 6.06
N ALA A 309 6.57 0.28 5.32
CA ALA A 309 7.98 -0.09 5.21
C ALA A 309 8.82 1.16 5.49
N SER A 310 9.89 0.99 6.27
CA SER A 310 10.81 2.09 6.59
C SER A 310 11.55 2.58 5.34
N ASP A 311 12.00 1.63 4.50
CA ASP A 311 12.73 1.86 3.25
C ASP A 311 12.12 1.04 2.10
N PRO A 312 11.02 1.50 1.47
CA PRO A 312 10.39 0.77 0.38
C PRO A 312 11.27 0.68 -0.88
N ASP A 313 12.24 1.58 -1.05
CA ASP A 313 13.11 1.65 -2.22
C ASP A 313 14.22 0.62 -2.13
N ALA A 314 14.84 0.48 -0.96
CA ALA A 314 15.80 -0.59 -0.71
C ALA A 314 15.15 -1.96 -0.93
N LEU A 315 13.90 -2.17 -0.46
CA LEU A 315 13.18 -3.42 -0.68
C LEU A 315 13.03 -3.77 -2.17
N VAL A 316 12.67 -2.78 -3.00
CA VAL A 316 12.51 -2.99 -4.45
C VAL A 316 13.87 -3.15 -5.14
N ALA A 317 14.88 -2.39 -4.75
CA ALA A 317 16.23 -2.49 -5.28
C ALA A 317 16.85 -3.87 -5.02
N ASP A 318 16.73 -4.39 -3.80
CA ASP A 318 17.24 -5.71 -3.41
C ASP A 318 16.55 -6.82 -4.21
N ALA A 319 15.22 -6.74 -4.39
CA ALA A 319 14.45 -7.72 -5.15
C ALA A 319 14.73 -7.70 -6.67
N SER A 320 15.31 -6.62 -7.17
CA SER A 320 15.61 -6.41 -8.60
C SER A 320 17.07 -6.69 -8.96
N SER A 321 17.90 -7.05 -7.96
CA SER A 321 19.32 -7.40 -8.11
C SER A 321 19.55 -8.89 -8.39
#